data_AF-A0A1Q6R4K1-F1
#
_entry.id   AF-A0A1Q6R4K1-F1
#
_cell.length_a   1.000
_cell.length_b   1.000
_cell.length_c   1.000
_cell.angle_alpha   90.00
_cell.angle_beta   90.00
_cell.angle_gamma   90.00
#
_symmetry.space_group_name_H-M   'P 1'
#
loop_
_entity.id
_entity.type
_entity.pdbx_description
1 polymer ?
#
loop_
_entity_poly.entity_id
_entity_poly.type
_entity_poly.pdbx_seq_one_letter_code
_entity_poly.pdbx_strand_id
1 'polypeptide(L)'
;MADGIEVFKEQYPSLESYWRSIILFGRNVASYKFALAESLLELAPTGKTIITLDELAVPFSKYLCQHIENSPKQATSQKSQFLDACKQYNDGLISHQKLIDITVAKGFNNVIDAFHVVNRGNIPVEFYKKDYANGKKRIILTDEIYKLQETPFADNFALETESRWNLVETAWELNISRNLLNVRYDEESKIFFVDSNFKRKDVTSARGALNGYQKGKCFYCFDDITVSGDDTNTCDVDHFFPHTLQHLFPDINLDGVWNLVLTCPACNRGEGGKFARVPATKYLTRLHKRNEFLISSHHPLRETIIRQTGATEQERRAFLASVDQRAIDALVHRWETPEVAPATF
;
A
#
# COMPACT_ATOMS: atom_id res chain seq x y z
N MET A 1 -9.26 16.90 -14.84
CA MET A 1 -8.83 15.50 -14.69
C MET A 1 -9.55 14.97 -13.47
N ALA A 2 -10.13 13.76 -13.54
CA ALA A 2 -10.80 13.16 -12.40
C ALA A 2 -9.78 12.97 -11.28
N ASP A 3 -10.17 13.24 -10.03
CA ASP A 3 -9.33 12.96 -8.87
C ASP A 3 -9.07 11.44 -8.84
N GLY A 4 -7.81 11.01 -8.97
CA GLY A 4 -7.44 9.60 -9.03
C GLY A 4 -7.92 8.80 -7.81
N ILE A 5 -8.11 9.48 -6.66
CA ILE A 5 -8.68 8.90 -5.46
C ILE A 5 -10.17 8.59 -5.64
N GLU A 6 -10.92 9.49 -6.29
CA GLU A 6 -12.33 9.27 -6.61
C GLU A 6 -12.47 8.16 -7.66
N VAL A 7 -11.65 8.17 -8.71
CA VAL A 7 -11.63 7.08 -9.69
C VAL A 7 -11.35 5.72 -9.04
N PHE A 8 -10.42 5.65 -8.07
CA PHE A 8 -10.12 4.42 -7.35
C PHE A 8 -11.32 3.87 -6.57
N LYS A 9 -12.10 4.76 -5.94
CA LYS A 9 -13.28 4.41 -5.12
C LYS A 9 -14.53 4.15 -5.94
N GLU A 10 -14.79 4.97 -6.96
CA GLU A 10 -16.05 5.02 -7.70
C GLU A 10 -16.04 4.10 -8.93
N GLN A 11 -14.88 3.90 -9.53
CA GLN A 11 -14.74 2.94 -10.63
C GLN A 11 -14.47 1.55 -10.02
N TYR A 12 -15.53 0.74 -9.98
CA TYR A 12 -15.58 -0.56 -9.30
C TYR A 12 -15.52 -0.45 -7.77
N PRO A 13 -16.57 0.14 -7.14
CA PRO A 13 -16.65 0.23 -5.69
C PRO A 13 -16.79 -1.17 -5.09
N SER A 14 -16.02 -1.42 -4.06
CA SER A 14 -16.07 -2.67 -3.29
C SER A 14 -15.62 -2.41 -1.87
N LEU A 15 -15.96 -3.30 -0.96
CA LEU A 15 -15.58 -3.23 0.45
C LEU A 15 -14.05 -3.17 0.61
N GLU A 16 -13.35 -4.02 -0.14
CA GLU A 16 -11.89 -4.09 -0.24
C GLU A 16 -11.30 -2.80 -0.82
N SER A 17 -11.95 -2.22 -1.84
CA SER A 17 -11.52 -0.94 -2.40
C SER A 17 -11.65 0.19 -1.38
N TYR A 18 -12.71 0.20 -0.55
CA TYR A 18 -12.86 1.19 0.50
C TYR A 18 -11.81 1.02 1.60
N TRP A 19 -11.54 -0.20 2.06
CA TRP A 19 -10.45 -0.48 3.00
C TRP A 19 -9.11 0.01 2.46
N ARG A 20 -8.75 -0.40 1.24
CA ARG A 20 -7.52 0.04 0.57
C ARG A 20 -7.46 1.55 0.44
N SER A 21 -8.59 2.22 0.17
CA SER A 21 -8.61 3.68 0.05
C SER A 21 -8.25 4.38 1.37
N ILE A 22 -8.66 3.83 2.52
CA ILE A 22 -8.28 4.33 3.85
C ILE A 22 -6.76 4.24 3.99
N ILE A 23 -6.19 3.07 3.73
CA ILE A 23 -4.76 2.78 3.91
C ILE A 23 -3.89 3.64 2.97
N LEU A 24 -4.23 3.65 1.67
CA LEU A 24 -3.43 4.28 0.62
C LEU A 24 -3.56 5.81 0.62
N PHE A 25 -4.78 6.34 0.76
CA PHE A 25 -5.10 7.76 0.51
C PHE A 25 -5.52 8.55 1.76
N GLY A 26 -5.82 7.88 2.87
CA GLY A 26 -6.07 8.56 4.15
C GLY A 26 -4.85 9.37 4.61
N ARG A 27 -5.07 10.50 5.28
CA ARG A 27 -3.99 11.42 5.70
C ARG A 27 -3.02 10.74 6.67
N ASN A 28 -1.72 10.95 6.45
CA ASN A 28 -0.65 10.39 7.27
C ASN A 28 0.01 11.50 8.11
N VAL A 29 -0.64 11.92 9.21
CA VAL A 29 -0.04 12.83 10.21
C VAL A 29 0.73 12.05 11.28
N ALA A 30 0.23 10.86 11.61
CA ALA A 30 0.87 9.85 12.43
C ALA A 30 0.57 8.46 11.84
N SER A 31 1.36 7.46 12.19
CA SER A 31 1.15 6.07 11.75
C SER A 31 -0.03 5.36 12.42
N TYR A 32 -0.74 6.04 13.32
CA TYR A 32 -1.86 5.49 14.08
C TYR A 32 -2.94 4.84 13.21
N LYS A 33 -3.16 5.32 11.98
CA LYS A 33 -4.12 4.71 11.06
C LYS A 33 -3.71 3.28 10.69
N PHE A 34 -2.41 3.02 10.46
CA PHE A 34 -1.90 1.69 10.16
C PHE A 34 -2.00 0.80 11.40
N ALA A 35 -1.59 1.30 12.57
CA ALA A 35 -1.76 0.58 13.83
C ALA A 35 -3.22 0.23 14.13
N LEU A 36 -4.17 1.13 13.83
CA LEU A 36 -5.60 0.86 13.98
C LEU A 36 -6.09 -0.17 12.96
N ALA A 37 -5.63 -0.09 11.71
CA ALA A 37 -5.96 -1.08 10.68
C ALA A 37 -5.49 -2.48 11.08
N GLU A 38 -4.23 -2.64 11.47
CA GLU A 38 -3.68 -3.91 11.96
C GLU A 38 -4.44 -4.42 13.20
N SER A 39 -4.78 -3.52 14.13
CA SER A 39 -5.57 -3.90 15.30
C SER A 39 -6.95 -4.43 14.94
N LEU A 40 -7.60 -3.80 13.97
CA LEU A 40 -8.92 -4.20 13.49
C LEU A 40 -8.85 -5.55 12.75
N LEU A 41 -7.80 -5.78 11.95
CA LEU A 41 -7.55 -7.06 11.29
C LEU A 41 -7.20 -8.17 12.29
N GLU A 42 -6.49 -7.88 13.39
CA GLU A 42 -6.20 -8.84 14.47
C GLU A 42 -7.44 -9.16 15.31
N LEU A 43 -8.32 -8.18 15.56
CA LEU A 43 -9.48 -8.35 16.44
C LEU A 43 -10.70 -8.95 15.73
N ALA A 44 -10.93 -8.66 14.45
CA ALA A 44 -12.11 -9.14 13.72
C ALA A 44 -12.25 -10.67 13.72
N PRO A 45 -11.19 -11.49 13.53
CA PRO A 45 -11.27 -12.95 13.60
C PRO A 45 -11.73 -13.52 14.94
N THR A 46 -11.67 -12.74 16.03
CA THR A 46 -12.16 -13.17 17.35
C THR A 46 -13.69 -13.26 17.43
N GLY A 47 -14.41 -12.70 16.44
CA GLY A 47 -15.88 -12.61 16.43
C GLY A 47 -16.46 -11.63 17.45
N LYS A 48 -15.62 -10.87 18.16
CA LYS A 48 -16.06 -9.94 19.18
C LYS A 48 -16.49 -8.60 18.58
N THR A 49 -17.80 -8.31 18.65
CA THR A 49 -18.37 -7.08 18.08
C THR A 49 -18.13 -5.83 18.92
N ILE A 50 -18.13 -5.94 20.25
CA ILE A 50 -17.96 -4.79 21.14
C ILE A 50 -16.54 -4.80 21.70
N ILE A 51 -15.72 -3.82 21.29
CA ILE A 51 -14.32 -3.69 21.69
C ILE A 51 -14.16 -2.46 22.57
N THR A 52 -13.73 -2.65 23.82
CA THR A 52 -13.40 -1.53 24.72
C THR A 52 -12.11 -0.84 24.29
N LEU A 53 -11.87 0.40 24.73
CA LEU A 53 -10.60 1.06 24.42
C LEU A 53 -9.38 0.34 25.01
N ASP A 54 -9.51 -0.28 26.19
CA ASP A 54 -8.45 -1.09 26.80
C ASP A 54 -8.10 -2.30 25.92
N GLU A 55 -9.11 -2.97 25.38
CA GLU A 55 -8.91 -4.11 24.46
C GLU A 55 -8.30 -3.67 23.13
N LEU A 56 -8.77 -2.54 22.58
CA LEU A 56 -8.19 -1.97 21.36
C LEU A 56 -6.74 -1.50 21.57
N ALA A 57 -6.43 -0.99 22.76
CA ALA A 57 -5.09 -0.49 23.10
C ALA A 57 -4.02 -1.58 23.05
N VAL A 58 -4.37 -2.85 23.28
CA VAL A 58 -3.43 -3.96 23.27
C VAL A 58 -2.77 -4.13 21.89
N PRO A 59 -3.49 -4.51 20.81
CA PRO A 59 -2.88 -4.63 19.49
C PRO A 59 -2.38 -3.27 18.98
N PHE A 60 -3.09 -2.18 19.25
CA PHE A 60 -2.74 -0.86 18.74
C PHE A 60 -1.38 -0.38 19.23
N SER A 61 -1.11 -0.50 20.54
CA SER A 61 0.17 -0.12 21.11
C SER A 61 1.27 -1.12 20.76
N LYS A 62 0.96 -2.43 20.71
CA LYS A 62 1.87 -3.49 20.26
C LYS A 62 2.48 -3.19 18.89
N TYR A 63 1.67 -2.95 17.86
CA TYR A 63 2.17 -2.66 16.52
C TYR A 63 3.02 -1.39 16.49
N LEU A 64 2.60 -0.32 17.18
CA LEU A 64 3.40 0.90 17.27
C LEU A 64 4.75 0.66 17.95
N CYS A 65 4.77 -0.10 19.04
CA CYS A 65 6.00 -0.46 19.75
C CYS A 65 6.97 -1.20 18.82
N GLN A 66 6.49 -2.19 18.06
CA GLN A 66 7.29 -2.95 17.10
C GLN A 66 7.92 -2.04 16.02
N HIS A 67 7.14 -1.15 15.41
CA HIS A 67 7.68 -0.22 14.41
C HIS A 67 8.67 0.79 15.00
N ILE A 68 8.47 1.25 16.24
CA ILE A 68 9.34 2.22 16.89
C ILE A 68 10.75 1.69 17.14
N GLU A 69 10.92 0.38 17.34
CA GLU A 69 12.24 -0.26 17.50
C GLU A 69 13.13 -0.04 16.27
N ASN A 70 12.53 -0.10 15.07
CA ASN A 70 13.25 0.02 13.80
C ASN A 70 13.20 1.45 13.21
N SER A 71 12.10 2.16 13.46
CA SER A 71 11.79 3.47 12.89
C SER A 71 11.19 4.38 13.97
N PRO A 72 12.01 5.06 14.80
CA PRO A 72 11.54 5.80 15.98
C PRO A 72 10.61 7.00 15.70
N LYS A 73 10.57 7.48 14.44
CA LYS A 73 9.75 8.62 14.02
C LYS A 73 8.45 8.13 13.39
N GLN A 74 7.38 8.19 14.17
CA GLN A 74 6.04 7.67 13.82
C GLN A 74 4.97 8.76 13.63
N ALA A 75 5.38 10.03 13.66
CA ALA A 75 4.50 11.17 13.40
C ALA A 75 5.28 12.34 12.81
N THR A 76 4.56 13.27 12.19
CA THR A 76 5.13 14.55 11.74
C THR A 76 5.32 15.53 12.90
N SER A 77 4.62 15.34 14.03
CA SER A 77 4.78 16.16 15.22
C SER A 77 6.11 15.88 15.91
N GLN A 78 6.72 16.92 16.47
CA GLN A 78 7.99 16.82 17.20
C GLN A 78 7.87 16.09 18.55
N LYS A 79 6.69 16.10 19.15
CA LYS A 79 6.42 15.50 20.47
C LYS A 79 5.10 14.73 20.44
N SER A 80 5.06 13.60 21.14
CA SER A 80 3.85 12.82 21.37
C SER A 80 4.03 12.00 22.64
N GLN A 81 3.28 12.35 23.69
CA GLN A 81 3.32 11.63 24.97
C GLN A 81 3.04 10.13 24.81
N PHE A 82 2.20 9.76 23.85
CA PHE A 82 1.89 8.36 23.57
C PHE A 82 3.07 7.65 22.89
N LEU A 83 3.68 8.23 21.85
CA LEU A 83 4.85 7.64 21.20
C LEU A 83 6.04 7.55 22.16
N ASP A 84 6.20 8.54 23.05
CA ASP A 84 7.23 8.51 24.10
C ASP A 84 6.97 7.37 25.10
N ALA A 85 5.70 7.07 25.42
CA ALA A 85 5.36 5.91 26.25
C ALA A 85 5.65 4.58 25.55
N CYS A 86 5.39 4.45 24.25
CA CYS A 86 5.79 3.26 23.49
C CYS A 86 7.32 3.05 23.54
N LYS A 87 8.12 4.11 23.38
CA LYS A 87 9.58 4.05 23.52
C LYS A 87 10.01 3.60 24.92
N GLN A 88 9.44 4.22 25.94
CA GLN A 88 9.71 3.84 27.34
C GLN A 88 9.33 2.39 27.64
N TYR A 89 8.27 1.87 27.01
CA TYR A 89 7.90 0.46 27.15
C TYR A 89 8.94 -0.45 26.50
N ASN A 90 9.38 -0.15 25.28
CA ASN A 90 10.44 -0.90 24.60
C ASN A 90 11.76 -0.88 25.41
N ASP A 91 12.07 0.24 26.05
CA ASP A 91 13.24 0.39 26.92
C ASP A 91 13.08 -0.29 28.30
N GLY A 92 11.93 -0.92 28.57
CA GLY A 92 11.62 -1.58 29.85
C GLY A 92 11.37 -0.63 31.03
N LEU A 93 11.13 0.66 30.77
CA LEU A 93 10.97 1.71 31.79
C LEU A 93 9.54 1.80 32.34
N ILE A 94 8.54 1.36 31.57
CA ILE A 94 7.14 1.29 32.03
C ILE A 94 6.57 -0.12 31.84
N SER A 95 5.59 -0.48 32.67
CA SER A 95 4.89 -1.76 32.55
C SER A 95 3.94 -1.77 31.35
N HIS A 96 3.58 -2.97 30.89
CA HIS A 96 2.57 -3.14 29.85
C HIS A 96 1.23 -2.48 30.23
N GLN A 97 0.75 -2.66 31.47
CA GLN A 97 -0.47 -1.99 31.93
C GLN A 97 -0.36 -0.47 31.83
N LYS A 98 0.79 0.11 32.18
CA LYS A 98 1.00 1.55 32.08
C LYS A 98 0.97 2.05 30.63
N LEU A 99 1.51 1.26 29.69
CA LEU A 99 1.41 1.53 28.25
C LEU A 99 -0.06 1.54 27.81
N ILE A 100 -0.86 0.54 28.22
CA ILE A 100 -2.29 0.46 27.90
C ILE A 100 -3.04 1.68 28.44
N ASP A 101 -2.84 2.05 29.71
CA ASP A 101 -3.51 3.21 30.32
C ASP A 101 -3.22 4.51 29.53
N ILE A 102 -1.95 4.72 29.13
CA ILE A 102 -1.54 5.88 28.34
C ILE A 102 -2.14 5.83 26.92
N THR A 103 -2.18 4.65 26.31
CA THR A 103 -2.76 4.43 24.98
C THR A 103 -4.24 4.78 24.98
N VAL A 104 -5.01 4.31 25.97
CA VAL A 104 -6.43 4.66 26.12
C VAL A 104 -6.62 6.17 26.30
N ALA A 105 -5.76 6.80 27.11
CA ALA A 105 -5.88 8.23 27.41
C ALA A 105 -5.46 9.16 26.26
N LYS A 106 -4.55 8.71 25.36
CA LYS A 106 -3.87 9.60 24.40
C LYS A 106 -3.81 9.08 22.96
N GLY A 107 -3.76 7.77 22.76
CA GLY A 107 -3.56 7.14 21.44
C GLY A 107 -4.74 7.32 20.49
N PHE A 108 -5.97 7.36 21.03
CA PHE A 108 -7.20 7.35 20.23
C PHE A 108 -7.82 8.72 19.95
N ASN A 109 -7.17 9.81 20.34
CA ASN A 109 -7.77 11.17 20.30
C ASN A 109 -8.32 11.58 18.94
N ASN A 110 -7.66 11.16 17.85
CA ASN A 110 -8.03 11.56 16.49
C ASN A 110 -8.30 10.38 15.57
N VAL A 111 -7.59 9.26 15.75
CA VAL A 111 -7.58 8.17 14.76
C VAL A 111 -8.93 7.49 14.63
N ILE A 112 -9.67 7.30 15.73
CA ILE A 112 -10.99 6.65 15.70
C ILE A 112 -12.00 7.47 14.88
N ASP A 113 -11.93 8.80 14.95
CA ASP A 113 -12.84 9.68 14.21
C ASP A 113 -12.38 9.90 12.77
N ALA A 114 -11.07 9.83 12.51
CA ALA A 114 -10.50 10.12 11.20
C ALA A 114 -10.30 8.89 10.30
N PHE A 115 -10.43 7.66 10.82
CA PHE A 115 -10.09 6.43 10.08
C PHE A 115 -10.85 6.30 8.75
N HIS A 116 -12.15 6.58 8.77
CA HIS A 116 -13.02 6.48 7.58
C HIS A 116 -12.94 7.73 6.68
N VAL A 117 -12.14 8.74 7.03
CA VAL A 117 -12.02 9.98 6.26
C VAL A 117 -10.94 9.82 5.18
N VAL A 118 -11.36 9.84 3.92
CA VAL A 118 -10.48 9.79 2.75
C VAL A 118 -10.65 11.07 1.93
N ASN A 119 -9.54 11.72 1.57
CA ASN A 119 -9.51 13.00 0.89
C ASN A 119 -10.23 14.12 1.68
N ARG A 120 -11.50 14.41 1.36
CA ARG A 120 -12.32 15.48 1.95
C ARG A 120 -13.57 14.99 2.67
N GLY A 121 -13.84 13.69 2.70
CA GLY A 121 -15.09 13.16 3.25
C GLY A 121 -14.97 11.73 3.75
N ASN A 122 -16.03 11.25 4.41
CA ASN A 122 -16.13 9.85 4.80
C ASN A 122 -16.35 8.96 3.57
N ILE A 123 -15.78 7.77 3.61
CA ILE A 123 -16.20 6.68 2.72
C ILE A 123 -17.64 6.24 3.05
N PRO A 124 -18.37 5.62 2.11
CA PRO A 124 -19.78 5.27 2.32
C PRO A 124 -20.00 4.06 3.23
N VAL A 125 -18.93 3.39 3.67
CA VAL A 125 -18.99 2.23 4.57
C VAL A 125 -18.20 2.51 5.86
N GLU A 126 -18.69 1.99 6.98
CA GLU A 126 -18.00 2.07 8.27
C GLU A 126 -17.63 0.65 8.70
N PHE A 127 -16.37 0.42 9.08
CA PHE A 127 -15.88 -0.86 9.60
C PHE A 127 -16.11 -0.99 11.12
N TYR A 128 -16.32 0.14 11.79
CA TYR A 128 -16.74 0.21 13.18
C TYR A 128 -17.50 1.51 13.43
N LYS A 129 -18.30 1.53 14.51
CA LYS A 129 -18.96 2.72 15.05
C LYS A 129 -18.39 3.07 16.40
N LYS A 130 -18.14 4.36 16.64
CA LYS A 130 -17.73 4.86 17.95
C LYS A 130 -18.95 4.94 18.88
N ASP A 131 -18.87 4.30 20.05
CA ASP A 131 -19.89 4.40 21.10
C ASP A 131 -19.26 4.84 22.41
N TYR A 132 -19.36 6.14 22.71
CA TYR A 132 -18.84 6.77 23.94
C TYR A 132 -19.96 7.15 24.91
N ALA A 133 -21.14 6.51 24.79
CA ALA A 133 -22.27 6.80 25.65
C ALA A 133 -22.05 6.34 27.10
N ASN A 134 -22.67 7.04 28.05
CA ASN A 134 -22.74 6.65 29.47
C ASN A 134 -21.37 6.40 30.13
N GLY A 135 -20.34 7.15 29.71
CA GLY A 135 -18.99 7.04 30.26
C GLY A 135 -18.21 5.78 29.84
N LYS A 136 -18.81 4.90 29.03
CA LYS A 136 -18.12 3.73 28.46
C LYS A 136 -17.57 4.12 27.09
N LYS A 137 -16.26 4.05 26.90
CA LYS A 137 -15.63 4.28 25.60
C LYS A 137 -15.31 2.95 24.93
N ARG A 138 -15.92 2.73 23.76
CA ARG A 138 -15.78 1.49 22.98
C ARG A 138 -16.01 1.76 21.49
N ILE A 139 -15.60 0.81 20.67
CA ILE A 139 -16.02 0.71 19.26
C ILE A 139 -16.89 -0.53 19.08
N ILE A 140 -17.83 -0.44 18.16
CA ILE A 140 -18.72 -1.53 17.76
C ILE A 140 -18.34 -1.90 16.33
N LEU A 141 -17.71 -3.04 16.13
CA LEU A 141 -17.38 -3.55 14.80
C LEU A 141 -18.69 -3.77 14.01
N THR A 142 -18.67 -3.42 12.72
CA THR A 142 -19.83 -3.61 11.84
C THR A 142 -19.71 -4.93 11.08
N ASP A 143 -20.79 -5.37 10.44
CA ASP A 143 -20.76 -6.54 9.55
C ASP A 143 -19.73 -6.39 8.42
N GLU A 144 -19.42 -5.16 8.04
CA GLU A 144 -18.50 -4.85 6.95
C GLU A 144 -17.05 -5.25 7.26
N ILE A 145 -16.60 -5.22 8.52
CA ILE A 145 -15.25 -5.74 8.81
C ILE A 145 -15.20 -7.26 8.77
N TYR A 146 -16.28 -7.94 9.14
CA TYR A 146 -16.34 -9.40 9.08
C TYR A 146 -16.42 -9.89 7.63
N LYS A 147 -17.26 -9.26 6.79
CA LYS A 147 -17.30 -9.52 5.34
C LYS A 147 -15.95 -9.29 4.67
N LEU A 148 -15.17 -8.31 5.13
CA LEU A 148 -13.81 -8.07 4.61
C LEU A 148 -12.90 -9.28 4.85
N GLN A 149 -13.02 -9.95 5.99
CA GLN A 149 -12.24 -11.17 6.32
C GLN A 149 -12.66 -12.39 5.49
N GLU A 150 -13.89 -12.40 4.98
CA GLU A 150 -14.41 -13.48 4.13
C GLU A 150 -13.99 -13.34 2.66
N THR A 151 -13.35 -12.22 2.29
CA THR A 151 -12.89 -11.99 0.92
C THR A 151 -11.70 -12.89 0.57
N PRO A 152 -11.56 -13.31 -0.71
CA PRO A 152 -10.39 -14.05 -1.15
C PRO A 152 -9.09 -13.32 -0.79
N PHE A 153 -8.14 -14.04 -0.21
CA PHE A 153 -6.83 -13.53 0.17
C PHE A 153 -6.89 -12.30 1.11
N ALA A 154 -7.78 -12.33 2.10
CA ALA A 154 -7.90 -11.28 3.13
C ALA A 154 -6.57 -10.95 3.84
N ASP A 155 -5.67 -11.93 3.96
CA ASP A 155 -4.32 -11.74 4.52
C ASP A 155 -3.48 -10.69 3.77
N ASN A 156 -3.81 -10.41 2.50
CA ASN A 156 -3.20 -9.33 1.74
C ASN A 156 -3.36 -7.97 2.44
N PHE A 157 -4.45 -7.73 3.18
CA PHE A 157 -4.71 -6.42 3.78
C PHE A 157 -3.70 -6.05 4.86
N ALA A 158 -3.22 -7.02 5.62
CA ALA A 158 -2.15 -6.82 6.60
C ALA A 158 -0.83 -6.50 5.88
N LEU A 159 -0.46 -7.31 4.88
CA LEU A 159 0.78 -7.10 4.10
C LEU A 159 0.79 -5.77 3.32
N GLU A 160 -0.36 -5.35 2.79
CA GLU A 160 -0.57 -4.04 2.16
C GLU A 160 -0.43 -2.90 3.17
N THR A 161 -1.00 -3.06 4.37
CA THR A 161 -0.95 -2.06 5.46
C THR A 161 0.47 -1.89 5.97
N GLU A 162 1.15 -2.99 6.28
CA GLU A 162 2.55 -3.05 6.69
C GLU A 162 3.47 -2.39 5.64
N SER A 163 3.31 -2.78 4.37
CA SER A 163 4.11 -2.20 3.28
C SER A 163 3.91 -0.70 3.15
N ARG A 164 2.66 -0.26 3.35
CA ARG A 164 2.32 1.16 3.31
C ARG A 164 2.89 1.91 4.52
N TRP A 165 2.89 1.29 5.69
CA TRP A 165 3.47 1.86 6.90
C TRP A 165 4.98 2.07 6.73
N ASN A 166 5.73 1.02 6.37
CA ASN A 166 7.19 1.06 6.18
C ASN A 166 7.64 2.13 5.20
N LEU A 167 6.87 2.24 4.12
CA LEU A 167 6.99 3.33 3.16
C LEU A 167 6.88 4.69 3.88
N VAL A 168 5.80 4.94 4.64
CA VAL A 168 5.51 6.24 5.28
C VAL A 168 6.58 6.63 6.30
N GLU A 169 7.00 5.70 7.14
CA GLU A 169 8.03 5.96 8.15
C GLU A 169 9.40 6.23 7.52
N THR A 170 9.78 5.49 6.47
CA THR A 170 11.02 5.73 5.73
C THR A 170 11.06 7.16 5.18
N ALA A 171 9.92 7.66 4.69
CA ALA A 171 9.80 9.04 4.22
C ALA A 171 10.03 10.07 5.35
N TRP A 172 9.60 9.76 6.58
CA TRP A 172 9.74 10.64 7.73
C TRP A 172 11.15 10.62 8.31
N GLU A 173 11.73 9.44 8.46
CA GLU A 173 13.05 9.21 9.05
C GLU A 173 14.15 9.87 8.23
N LEU A 174 14.12 9.69 6.91
CA LEU A 174 15.17 10.21 6.05
C LEU A 174 15.29 11.73 6.11
N ASN A 175 14.27 12.44 6.60
CA ASN A 175 14.20 13.91 6.71
C ASN A 175 14.61 14.67 5.43
N ILE A 176 14.70 13.92 4.34
CA ILE A 176 14.98 14.36 3.00
C ILE A 176 13.65 14.87 2.47
N SER A 177 13.67 16.00 1.76
CA SER A 177 12.48 16.46 1.03
C SER A 177 11.93 15.28 0.23
N ARG A 178 10.62 14.98 0.33
CA ARG A 178 10.00 13.83 -0.35
C ARG A 178 10.44 13.73 -1.82
N ASN A 179 10.67 14.88 -2.45
CA ASN A 179 11.10 15.06 -3.85
C ASN A 179 12.49 14.48 -4.19
N LEU A 180 13.35 14.26 -3.19
CA LEU A 180 14.72 13.77 -3.36
C LEU A 180 14.88 12.28 -3.06
N LEU A 181 13.84 11.63 -2.52
CA LEU A 181 13.88 10.20 -2.23
C LEU A 181 13.72 9.41 -3.53
N ASN A 182 14.65 8.47 -3.77
CA ASN A 182 14.65 7.61 -4.95
C ASN A 182 14.47 6.17 -4.51
N VAL A 183 13.24 5.67 -4.63
CA VAL A 183 12.95 4.26 -4.36
C VAL A 183 13.45 3.44 -5.54
N ARG A 184 14.31 2.48 -5.23
CA ARG A 184 14.89 1.53 -6.19
C ARG A 184 14.31 0.15 -5.91
N TYR A 185 14.45 -0.72 -6.89
CA TYR A 185 13.93 -2.07 -6.85
C TYR A 185 15.07 -3.06 -7.02
N ASP A 186 15.06 -4.07 -6.17
CA ASP A 186 15.99 -5.18 -6.24
C ASP A 186 15.26 -6.41 -6.80
N GLU A 187 15.70 -6.86 -7.97
CA GLU A 187 15.06 -7.94 -8.72
C GLU A 187 15.24 -9.33 -8.08
N GLU A 188 16.31 -9.55 -7.33
CA GLU A 188 16.61 -10.85 -6.70
C GLU A 188 15.73 -11.04 -5.46
N SER A 189 15.72 -10.03 -4.60
CA SER A 189 14.99 -10.04 -3.33
C SER A 189 13.53 -9.57 -3.46
N LYS A 190 13.16 -8.97 -4.60
CA LYS A 190 11.83 -8.39 -4.87
C LYS A 190 11.44 -7.30 -3.86
N ILE A 191 12.44 -6.57 -3.36
CA ILE A 191 12.30 -5.53 -2.33
C ILE A 191 12.50 -4.14 -2.94
N PHE A 192 11.69 -3.19 -2.47
CA PHE A 192 11.98 -1.78 -2.63
C PHE A 192 12.94 -1.29 -1.55
N PHE A 193 13.97 -0.58 -1.99
CA PHE A 193 15.00 -0.04 -1.12
C PHE A 193 15.31 1.41 -1.47
N VAL A 194 16.00 2.09 -0.56
CA VAL A 194 16.50 3.46 -0.76
C VAL A 194 17.99 3.49 -0.46
N ASP A 195 18.73 4.27 -1.26
CA ASP A 195 20.13 4.57 -0.98
C ASP A 195 20.21 5.90 -0.24
N SER A 196 20.65 5.88 1.02
CA SER A 196 20.87 7.08 1.82
C SER A 196 22.30 7.06 2.36
N ASN A 197 23.07 8.13 2.13
CA ASN A 197 24.47 8.24 2.56
C ASN A 197 25.33 7.02 2.17
N PHE A 198 25.18 6.52 0.94
CA PHE A 198 25.85 5.33 0.42
C PHE A 198 25.55 4.02 1.17
N LYS A 199 24.45 3.98 1.92
CA LYS A 199 23.93 2.77 2.55
C LYS A 199 22.56 2.43 1.98
N ARG A 200 22.45 1.18 1.51
CA ARG A 200 21.17 0.58 1.16
C ARG A 200 20.35 0.41 2.43
N LYS A 201 19.10 0.85 2.38
CA LYS A 201 18.07 0.53 3.37
C LYS A 201 16.90 -0.11 2.66
N ASP A 202 16.63 -1.38 2.97
CA ASP A 202 15.42 -2.05 2.53
C ASP A 202 14.20 -1.37 3.17
N VAL A 203 13.15 -1.19 2.38
CA VAL A 203 11.94 -0.47 2.80
C VAL A 203 10.78 -1.43 2.94
N THR A 204 10.39 -2.11 1.85
CA THR A 204 9.29 -3.08 1.89
C THR A 204 9.31 -3.97 0.65
N SER A 205 8.57 -5.09 0.68
CA SER A 205 8.37 -5.93 -0.50
C SER A 205 7.66 -5.16 -1.63
N ALA A 206 8.07 -5.42 -2.87
CA ALA A 206 7.41 -4.84 -4.04
C ALA A 206 5.96 -5.34 -4.17
N ARG A 207 5.70 -6.61 -3.81
CA ARG A 207 4.35 -7.18 -3.81
C ARG A 207 3.39 -6.42 -2.89
N GLY A 208 3.71 -6.30 -1.61
CA GLY A 208 2.84 -5.60 -0.66
C GLY A 208 2.67 -4.12 -1.00
N ALA A 209 3.72 -3.46 -1.51
CA ALA A 209 3.65 -2.05 -1.91
C ALA A 209 2.81 -1.79 -3.17
N LEU A 210 2.69 -2.77 -4.08
CA LEU A 210 1.94 -2.61 -5.33
C LEU A 210 0.50 -3.14 -5.26
N ASN A 211 0.22 -4.15 -4.42
CA ASN A 211 -1.03 -4.91 -4.45
C ASN A 211 -2.27 -4.06 -4.22
N GLY A 212 -2.22 -3.13 -3.25
CA GLY A 212 -3.33 -2.25 -2.95
C GLY A 212 -3.77 -1.39 -4.15
N TYR A 213 -2.82 -1.00 -5.00
CA TYR A 213 -3.08 -0.20 -6.21
C TYR A 213 -3.62 -1.04 -7.38
N GLN A 214 -3.50 -2.37 -7.30
CA GLN A 214 -4.11 -3.35 -8.19
C GLN A 214 -5.30 -4.08 -7.54
N LYS A 215 -5.78 -3.61 -6.38
CA LYS A 215 -6.92 -4.16 -5.66
C LYS A 215 -6.87 -5.69 -5.48
N GLY A 216 -5.68 -6.25 -5.26
CA GLY A 216 -5.52 -7.69 -5.05
C GLY A 216 -5.74 -8.57 -6.29
N LYS A 217 -5.71 -7.99 -7.48
CA LYS A 217 -5.86 -8.74 -8.73
C LYS A 217 -4.62 -8.71 -9.62
N CYS A 218 -4.47 -9.77 -10.41
CA CYS A 218 -3.52 -9.87 -11.50
C CYS A 218 -3.72 -8.68 -12.46
N PHE A 219 -2.61 -8.03 -12.80
CA PHE A 219 -2.61 -6.86 -13.67
C PHE A 219 -3.18 -7.13 -15.07
N TYR A 220 -3.05 -8.37 -15.59
CA TYR A 220 -3.43 -8.71 -16.96
C TYR A 220 -4.82 -9.32 -17.09
N CYS A 221 -5.14 -10.35 -16.30
CA CYS A 221 -6.39 -11.12 -16.44
C CYS A 221 -7.41 -10.88 -15.32
N PHE A 222 -7.09 -10.04 -14.32
CA PHE A 222 -7.92 -9.77 -13.13
C PHE A 222 -8.16 -10.95 -12.19
N ASP A 223 -7.47 -12.07 -12.37
CA ASP A 223 -7.51 -13.18 -11.40
C ASP A 223 -7.13 -12.68 -10.00
N ASP A 224 -7.71 -13.27 -8.96
CA ASP A 224 -7.29 -12.97 -7.61
C ASP A 224 -5.84 -13.39 -7.39
N ILE A 225 -5.08 -12.58 -6.67
CA ILE A 225 -3.68 -12.87 -6.33
C ILE A 225 -3.42 -12.68 -4.85
N THR A 226 -2.47 -13.45 -4.34
CA THR A 226 -1.93 -13.31 -2.98
C THR A 226 -0.51 -12.77 -3.04
N VAL A 227 -0.17 -11.94 -2.06
CA VAL A 227 1.19 -11.44 -1.86
C VAL A 227 1.91 -12.14 -0.71
N SER A 228 1.24 -13.09 -0.05
CA SER A 228 1.88 -14.00 0.90
C SER A 228 2.84 -14.94 0.18
N GLY A 229 3.96 -15.26 0.82
CA GLY A 229 4.95 -16.22 0.30
C GLY A 229 4.53 -17.68 0.44
N ASP A 230 3.50 -17.96 1.23
CA ASP A 230 3.15 -19.31 1.68
C ASP A 230 2.04 -19.96 0.82
N ASP A 231 1.48 -19.22 -0.14
CA ASP A 231 0.34 -19.66 -0.94
C ASP A 231 0.74 -20.19 -2.33
N THR A 232 -0.07 -21.10 -2.89
CA THR A 232 0.16 -21.65 -4.23
C THR A 232 -0.04 -20.64 -5.36
N ASN A 233 -0.72 -19.52 -5.10
CA ASN A 233 -1.02 -18.47 -6.08
C ASN A 233 -0.25 -17.16 -5.80
N THR A 234 0.91 -17.24 -5.15
CA THR A 234 1.77 -16.06 -4.92
C THR A 234 2.07 -15.38 -6.25
N CYS A 235 1.77 -14.08 -6.32
CA CYS A 235 1.96 -13.30 -7.53
C CYS A 235 3.43 -13.13 -7.90
N ASP A 236 3.66 -12.85 -9.17
CA ASP A 236 4.95 -12.39 -9.67
C ASP A 236 4.98 -10.88 -9.81
N VAL A 237 6.15 -10.31 -9.52
CA VAL A 237 6.49 -8.95 -9.94
C VAL A 237 7.03 -9.04 -11.36
N ASP A 238 6.27 -8.53 -12.33
CA ASP A 238 6.63 -8.49 -13.74
C ASP A 238 6.99 -7.06 -14.17
N HIS A 239 7.94 -6.95 -15.09
CA HIS A 239 8.25 -5.70 -15.78
C HIS A 239 7.33 -5.57 -16.99
N PHE A 240 6.39 -4.63 -16.95
CA PHE A 240 5.44 -4.38 -18.04
C PHE A 240 6.15 -4.28 -19.39
N PHE A 241 7.15 -3.40 -19.49
CA PHE A 241 8.16 -3.45 -20.53
C PHE A 241 9.31 -4.35 -20.09
N PRO A 242 9.60 -5.44 -20.81
CA PRO A 242 10.58 -6.43 -20.39
C PRO A 242 11.95 -5.83 -20.07
N HIS A 243 12.54 -6.23 -18.94
CA HIS A 243 13.87 -5.79 -18.53
C HIS A 243 14.97 -6.16 -19.56
N THR A 244 14.73 -7.16 -20.41
CA THR A 244 15.63 -7.48 -21.53
C THR A 244 15.87 -6.29 -22.46
N LEU A 245 14.98 -5.29 -22.51
CA LEU A 245 15.16 -4.05 -23.29
C LEU A 245 16.15 -3.06 -22.67
N GLN A 246 16.59 -3.26 -21.43
CA GLN A 246 17.39 -2.27 -20.67
C GLN A 246 18.68 -1.87 -21.39
N HIS A 247 19.32 -2.79 -22.12
CA HIS A 247 20.53 -2.51 -22.91
C HIS A 247 20.27 -1.61 -24.13
N LEU A 248 19.06 -1.63 -24.68
CA LEU A 248 18.64 -0.75 -25.78
C LEU A 248 18.20 0.62 -25.25
N PHE A 249 17.77 0.70 -23.99
CA PHE A 249 17.22 1.89 -23.36
C PHE A 249 18.09 2.39 -22.20
N PRO A 250 19.38 2.75 -22.41
CA PRO A 250 20.29 3.16 -21.34
C PRO A 250 19.86 4.47 -20.66
N ASP A 251 18.99 5.24 -21.30
CA ASP A 251 18.40 6.48 -20.82
C ASP A 251 17.18 6.27 -19.90
N ILE A 252 16.66 5.04 -19.82
CA ILE A 252 15.44 4.70 -19.07
C ILE A 252 15.76 3.66 -18.01
N ASN A 253 15.29 3.87 -16.79
CA ASN A 253 15.32 2.86 -15.74
C ASN A 253 14.07 1.95 -15.84
N LEU A 254 14.22 0.75 -16.43
CA LEU A 254 13.12 -0.22 -16.54
C LEU A 254 12.79 -0.91 -15.22
N ASP A 255 13.70 -0.89 -14.25
CA ASP A 255 13.42 -1.30 -12.86
C ASP A 255 12.65 -0.23 -12.06
N GLY A 256 12.20 0.83 -12.74
CA GLY A 256 11.35 1.86 -12.14
C GLY A 256 9.99 1.30 -11.71
N VAL A 257 9.50 1.74 -10.55
CA VAL A 257 8.19 1.33 -9.99
C VAL A 257 7.03 1.54 -10.98
N TRP A 258 7.15 2.54 -11.86
CA TRP A 258 6.19 2.83 -12.92
C TRP A 258 6.01 1.67 -13.92
N ASN A 259 7.01 0.78 -14.05
CA ASN A 259 7.06 -0.33 -14.98
C ASN A 259 6.76 -1.69 -14.31
N LEU A 260 6.78 -1.76 -12.97
CA LEU A 260 6.54 -3.01 -12.23
C LEU A 260 5.05 -3.23 -11.96
N VAL A 261 4.56 -4.44 -12.22
CA VAL A 261 3.16 -4.85 -12.01
C VAL A 261 3.07 -6.23 -11.36
N LEU A 262 1.98 -6.51 -10.63
CA LEU A 262 1.75 -7.83 -10.04
C LEU A 262 0.89 -8.69 -10.94
N THR A 263 1.28 -9.94 -11.13
CA THR A 263 0.64 -10.85 -12.10
C THR A 263 0.45 -12.23 -11.49
N CYS A 264 -0.59 -12.96 -11.92
CA CYS A 264 -0.73 -14.37 -11.55
C CYS A 264 0.31 -15.21 -12.30
N PRO A 265 0.70 -16.39 -11.76
CA PRO A 265 1.68 -17.27 -12.40
C PRO A 265 1.31 -17.63 -13.85
N ALA A 266 0.03 -17.82 -14.17
CA ALA A 266 -0.42 -18.18 -15.51
C ALA A 266 -0.20 -17.07 -16.55
N CYS A 267 -0.26 -15.79 -16.15
CA CYS A 267 0.00 -14.67 -17.04
C CYS A 267 1.50 -14.42 -17.25
N ASN A 268 2.33 -14.74 -16.26
CA ASN A 268 3.75 -14.39 -16.29
C ASN A 268 4.66 -15.54 -16.71
N ARG A 269 4.26 -16.78 -16.40
CA ARG A 269 5.04 -18.01 -16.58
C ARG A 269 4.41 -18.92 -17.64
N GLY A 270 5.13 -19.98 -18.02
CA GLY A 270 4.63 -21.04 -18.90
C GLY A 270 4.47 -20.61 -20.37
N GLU A 271 4.21 -21.56 -21.27
CA GLU A 271 4.23 -21.36 -22.74
C GLU A 271 3.33 -20.22 -23.26
N GLY A 272 2.28 -19.87 -22.51
CA GLY A 272 1.37 -18.75 -22.81
C GLY A 272 1.69 -17.42 -22.13
N GLY A 273 2.62 -17.39 -21.17
CA GLY A 273 2.91 -16.22 -20.33
C GLY A 273 3.63 -15.09 -21.06
N LYS A 274 3.56 -13.87 -20.55
CA LYS A 274 4.09 -12.67 -21.21
C LYS A 274 5.58 -12.78 -21.54
N PHE A 275 6.42 -13.21 -20.59
CA PHE A 275 7.88 -13.18 -20.68
C PHE A 275 8.42 -11.84 -21.22
N ALA A 276 9.27 -11.90 -22.25
CA ALA A 276 9.87 -10.76 -22.92
C ALA A 276 9.02 -10.17 -24.05
N ARG A 277 7.70 -10.41 -24.07
CA ARG A 277 6.79 -9.82 -25.08
C ARG A 277 6.25 -8.47 -24.62
N VAL A 278 5.97 -7.60 -25.58
CA VAL A 278 5.39 -6.27 -25.31
C VAL A 278 3.88 -6.42 -25.06
N PRO A 279 3.31 -5.95 -23.95
CA PRO A 279 1.87 -6.05 -23.72
C PRO A 279 1.05 -5.29 -24.77
N ALA A 280 -0.16 -5.76 -25.06
CA ALA A 280 -1.14 -5.03 -25.87
C ALA A 280 -1.45 -3.64 -25.28
N THR A 281 -1.81 -2.69 -26.15
CA THR A 281 -2.02 -1.27 -25.80
C THR A 281 -3.11 -1.04 -24.75
N LYS A 282 -4.11 -1.93 -24.66
CA LYS A 282 -5.12 -1.89 -23.59
C LYS A 282 -4.49 -1.95 -22.19
N TYR A 283 -3.39 -2.69 -22.03
CA TYR A 283 -2.67 -2.78 -20.77
C TYR A 283 -1.81 -1.54 -20.51
N LEU A 284 -1.39 -0.80 -21.54
CA LEU A 284 -0.67 0.48 -21.37
C LEU A 284 -1.59 1.54 -20.73
N THR A 285 -2.86 1.59 -21.16
CA THR A 285 -3.88 2.45 -20.52
C THR A 285 -4.08 2.08 -19.05
N ARG A 286 -4.10 0.77 -18.75
CA ARG A 286 -4.20 0.25 -17.38
C ARG A 286 -2.95 0.61 -16.56
N LEU A 287 -1.76 0.51 -17.15
CA LEU A 287 -0.48 0.85 -16.52
C LEU A 287 -0.46 2.32 -16.11
N HIS A 288 -0.83 3.19 -17.06
CA HIS A 288 -0.98 4.61 -16.80
C HIS A 288 -1.93 4.86 -15.62
N LYS A 289 -3.14 4.27 -15.65
CA LYS A 289 -4.12 4.46 -14.58
C LYS A 289 -3.60 4.00 -13.21
N ARG A 290 -2.97 2.83 -13.14
CA ARG A 290 -2.32 2.31 -11.92
C ARG A 290 -1.22 3.25 -11.41
N ASN A 291 -0.40 3.80 -12.32
CA ASN A 291 0.63 4.77 -11.96
C ASN A 291 0.04 6.07 -11.40
N GLU A 292 -1.08 6.54 -11.95
CA GLU A 292 -1.79 7.70 -11.39
C GLU A 292 -2.32 7.43 -9.98
N PHE A 293 -2.80 6.21 -9.68
CA PHE A 293 -3.18 5.84 -8.31
C PHE A 293 -2.00 5.89 -7.34
N LEU A 294 -0.83 5.38 -7.74
CA LEU A 294 0.40 5.51 -6.94
C LEU A 294 0.75 6.97 -6.67
N ILE A 295 0.66 7.82 -7.69
CA ILE A 295 0.93 9.26 -7.61
C ILE A 295 -0.05 9.98 -6.67
N SER A 296 -1.34 9.63 -6.70
CA SER A 296 -2.37 10.22 -5.83
C SER A 296 -2.16 9.91 -4.34
N SER A 297 -1.37 8.89 -3.99
CA SER A 297 -1.16 8.48 -2.59
C SER A 297 -0.14 9.32 -1.79
N HIS A 298 0.41 10.40 -2.36
CA HIS A 298 1.27 11.37 -1.67
C HIS A 298 2.42 10.78 -0.83
N HIS A 299 3.15 9.83 -1.42
CA HIS A 299 4.20 9.05 -0.76
C HIS A 299 5.45 8.92 -1.65
N PRO A 300 6.68 8.72 -1.14
CA PRO A 300 7.90 8.41 -1.90
C PRO A 300 7.80 7.75 -3.29
N LEU A 301 6.91 6.77 -3.49
CA LEU A 301 6.69 6.18 -4.81
C LEU A 301 6.20 7.21 -5.85
N ARG A 302 5.31 8.14 -5.44
CA ARG A 302 4.83 9.28 -6.25
C ARG A 302 5.99 10.08 -6.82
N GLU A 303 6.91 10.53 -5.96
CA GLU A 303 8.01 11.41 -6.37
C GLU A 303 8.99 10.67 -7.29
N THR A 304 9.21 9.38 -7.04
CA THR A 304 10.01 8.52 -7.90
C THR A 304 9.39 8.39 -9.29
N ILE A 305 8.09 8.12 -9.38
CA ILE A 305 7.38 8.01 -10.66
C ILE A 305 7.36 9.35 -11.40
N ILE A 306 7.03 10.46 -10.71
CA ILE A 306 7.02 11.81 -11.31
C ILE A 306 8.39 12.16 -11.89
N ARG A 307 9.47 11.93 -11.14
CA ARG A 307 10.84 12.21 -11.60
C ARG A 307 11.23 11.38 -12.81
N GLN A 308 10.79 10.12 -12.86
CA GLN A 308 11.16 9.18 -13.94
C GLN A 308 10.30 9.34 -15.19
N THR A 309 9.05 9.80 -15.07
CA THR A 309 8.07 9.73 -16.16
C THR A 309 7.49 11.09 -16.58
N GLY A 310 7.58 12.13 -15.74
CA GLY A 310 7.07 13.48 -16.05
C GLY A 310 6.31 14.15 -14.91
N ALA A 311 6.39 15.48 -14.85
CA ALA A 311 5.73 16.32 -13.85
C ALA A 311 4.21 16.37 -14.06
N THR A 312 3.76 16.40 -15.31
CA THR A 312 2.33 16.45 -15.66
C THR A 312 1.82 15.08 -16.13
N GLU A 313 0.51 14.81 -15.97
CA GLU A 313 -0.10 13.57 -16.50
C GLU A 313 0.13 13.44 -18.01
N GLN A 314 0.09 14.56 -18.74
CA GLN A 314 0.38 14.58 -20.18
C GLN A 314 1.80 14.13 -20.49
N GLU A 315 2.80 14.62 -19.76
CA GLU A 315 4.20 14.18 -19.91
C GLU A 315 4.34 12.69 -19.61
N ARG A 316 3.69 12.20 -18.55
CA ARG A 316 3.71 10.78 -18.18
C ARG A 316 3.07 9.87 -19.23
N ARG A 317 1.95 10.29 -19.82
CA ARG A 317 1.33 9.59 -20.96
C ARG A 317 2.25 9.57 -22.18
N ALA A 318 2.86 10.71 -22.51
CA ALA A 318 3.79 10.82 -23.62
C ALA A 318 5.04 9.96 -23.41
N PHE A 319 5.57 9.92 -22.19
CA PHE A 319 6.66 9.02 -21.80
C PHE A 319 6.28 7.56 -22.01
N LEU A 320 5.15 7.10 -21.44
CA LEU A 320 4.72 5.71 -21.61
C LEU A 320 4.50 5.33 -23.08
N ALA A 321 3.93 6.23 -23.88
CA ALA A 321 3.75 6.02 -25.32
C ALA A 321 5.07 5.94 -26.09
N SER A 322 6.07 6.75 -25.70
CA SER A 322 7.38 6.72 -26.35
C SER A 322 8.16 5.43 -26.02
N VAL A 323 8.10 4.96 -24.77
CA VAL A 323 8.68 3.67 -24.37
C VAL A 323 7.97 2.52 -25.07
N ASP A 324 6.64 2.58 -25.17
CA ASP A 324 5.84 1.57 -25.86
C ASP A 324 6.21 1.44 -27.34
N GLN A 325 6.37 2.57 -28.03
CA GLN A 325 6.81 2.59 -29.41
C GLN A 325 8.20 1.98 -29.58
N ARG A 326 9.18 2.40 -28.75
CA ARG A 326 10.53 1.82 -28.77
C ARG A 326 10.53 0.32 -28.50
N ALA A 327 9.69 -0.15 -27.56
CA ALA A 327 9.60 -1.56 -27.19
C ALA A 327 9.05 -2.41 -28.34
N ILE A 328 7.97 -1.96 -28.99
CA ILE A 328 7.39 -2.71 -30.11
C ILE A 328 8.27 -2.67 -31.36
N ASP A 329 9.00 -1.57 -31.60
CA ASP A 329 9.97 -1.51 -32.70
C ASP A 329 11.12 -2.51 -32.49
N ALA A 330 11.51 -2.75 -31.24
CA ALA A 330 12.59 -3.68 -30.89
C ALA A 330 12.14 -5.16 -30.87
N LEU A 331 10.94 -5.47 -30.37
CA LEU A 331 10.49 -6.84 -30.11
C LEU A 331 9.37 -7.34 -31.03
N VAL A 332 8.80 -6.46 -31.87
CA VAL A 332 7.86 -6.70 -32.98
C VAL A 332 6.48 -7.27 -32.60
N HIS A 333 6.40 -8.10 -31.57
CA HIS A 333 5.18 -8.84 -31.22
C HIS A 333 4.53 -8.32 -29.94
N ARG A 334 3.20 -8.18 -30.01
CA ARG A 334 2.35 -7.90 -28.85
C ARG A 334 1.91 -9.19 -28.17
N TRP A 335 1.72 -9.11 -26.85
CA TRP A 335 1.13 -10.17 -26.05
C TRP A 335 -0.16 -9.72 -25.39
N GLU A 336 -1.11 -10.64 -25.33
CA GLU A 336 -2.33 -10.49 -24.55
C GLU A 336 -2.86 -11.83 -24.05
N THR A 337 -3.76 -11.74 -23.09
CA THR A 337 -4.48 -12.86 -22.49
C THR A 337 -5.96 -12.51 -22.35
N PRO A 338 -6.88 -13.49 -22.39
CA PRO A 338 -8.25 -13.29 -21.96
C PRO A 338 -8.29 -12.87 -20.48
N GLU A 339 -9.32 -12.09 -20.14
CA GLU A 339 -9.68 -11.79 -18.76
C GLU A 339 -10.37 -13.01 -18.15
N VAL A 340 -9.98 -13.37 -16.93
CA VAL A 340 -10.57 -14.52 -16.20
C VAL A 340 -11.53 -14.07 -15.10
N ALA A 341 -11.49 -12.78 -14.74
CA ALA A 341 -12.41 -12.14 -13.82
C ALA A 341 -12.81 -10.74 -14.32
N PRO A 342 -13.88 -10.14 -13.77
CA PRO A 342 -14.30 -8.79 -14.13
C PRO A 342 -13.22 -7.73 -13.84
N ALA A 343 -13.17 -6.70 -14.69
CA ALA A 343 -12.30 -5.55 -14.47
C ALA A 343 -12.61 -4.83 -13.14
N THR A 344 -11.56 -4.39 -12.45
CA THR A 344 -11.66 -3.79 -11.10
C THR A 344 -10.82 -2.50 -10.92
N PHE A 345 -9.88 -2.23 -11.83
CA PHE A 345 -9.08 -1.00 -11.83
C PHE A 345 -8.57 -0.64 -13.22
#